data_AF-A0A1I0ZC18-F1
#
_entry.id   AF-A0A1I0ZC18-F1
#
_cell.length_a   1.000
_cell.length_b   1.000
_cell.length_c   1.000
_cell.angle_alpha   90.00
_cell.angle_beta   90.00
_cell.angle_gamma   90.00
#
_symmetry.space_group_name_H-M   'P 1'
#
loop_
_entity.id
_entity.type
_entity.pdbx_description
1 polymer ?
#
loop_
_entity_poly.entity_id
_entity_poly.type
_entity_poly.pdbx_seq_one_letter_code
_entity_poly.pdbx_strand_id
1 'polypeptide(L)'
;MGFLEKVLWVGGAAVVGAAVRGSRKAAREHQRRVGSPLSFDDGITEQEFAHIAETAARGLPRLESVHIDGMTCAVRVRSNSGLSTWTARVDFNDYGHLTGAYWLKTENADSIIPEHLAEVIQAEIRGRLASSRSGG
;
A
#
# COMPACT_ATOMS: atom_id res chain seq x y z
N MET A 1 21.75 17.44 25.44
CA MET A 1 20.44 17.11 26.07
C MET A 1 19.82 18.42 26.54
N GLY A 2 18.55 18.77 26.34
CA GLY A 2 17.46 18.26 25.53
C GLY A 2 16.48 19.43 25.31
N PHE A 3 15.96 19.57 24.09
CA PHE A 3 15.15 20.71 23.63
C PHE A 3 13.64 20.40 23.60
N LEU A 4 13.11 19.70 24.61
CA LEU A 4 11.69 19.30 24.61
C LEU A 4 10.93 19.56 25.92
N GLU A 5 11.48 20.28 26.89
CA GLU A 5 10.82 20.42 28.20
C GLU A 5 10.08 21.75 28.47
N LYS A 6 9.74 22.54 27.44
CA LYS A 6 8.96 23.78 27.64
C LYS A 6 7.89 24.03 26.57
N VAL A 7 6.91 23.14 26.49
CA VAL A 7 5.57 23.52 25.98
C VAL A 7 4.53 22.96 26.93
N LEU A 8 4.29 23.73 27.97
CA LEU A 8 3.16 23.56 28.86
C LEU A 8 2.70 25.00 29.17
N TRP A 9 1.38 25.24 29.07
CA TRP A 9 0.65 26.34 29.73
C TRP A 9 0.43 27.71 29.05
N VAL A 10 -0.02 27.77 27.78
CA VAL A 10 -1.00 28.81 27.35
C VAL A 10 -1.95 28.25 26.29
N GLY A 11 -3.16 27.81 26.69
CA GLY A 11 -4.35 27.76 25.81
C GLY A 11 -4.48 26.66 24.75
N GLY A 12 -4.45 25.36 25.11
CA GLY A 12 -4.47 24.29 24.10
C GLY A 12 -5.21 22.99 24.43
N ALA A 13 -6.24 23.00 25.29
CA ALA A 13 -6.99 21.77 25.60
C ALA A 13 -7.84 21.23 24.42
N ALA A 14 -7.97 21.97 23.30
CA ALA A 14 -8.84 21.59 22.19
C ALA A 14 -8.14 20.82 21.05
N VAL A 15 -6.80 20.82 20.94
CA VAL A 15 -6.10 20.26 19.77
C VAL A 15 -5.79 18.76 19.91
N VAL A 16 -5.74 18.23 21.14
CA VAL A 16 -5.44 16.80 21.37
C VAL A 16 -6.60 15.88 20.94
N GLY A 17 -7.86 16.36 21.01
CA GLY A 17 -9.04 15.54 20.71
C GLY A 17 -9.22 15.18 19.23
N ALA A 18 -8.86 16.09 18.32
CA ALA A 18 -9.04 15.89 16.88
C ALA A 18 -7.99 14.94 16.28
N ALA A 19 -6.72 15.09 16.71
CA ALA A 19 -5.62 14.26 16.23
C ALA A 19 -5.83 12.77 16.58
N VAL A 20 -6.29 12.46 17.80
CA VAL A 20 -6.51 11.07 18.23
C VAL A 20 -7.73 10.43 17.53
N ARG A 21 -8.77 11.22 17.21
CA ARG A 21 -9.99 10.70 16.57
C ARG A 21 -9.76 10.32 15.10
N GLY A 22 -8.97 11.11 14.37
CA GLY A 22 -8.60 10.84 12.98
C GLY A 22 -7.81 9.54 12.83
N SER A 23 -6.79 9.33 13.67
CA SER A 23 -5.96 8.11 13.65
C SER A 23 -6.75 6.84 13.94
N ARG A 24 -7.70 6.90 14.90
CA ARG A 24 -8.59 5.77 15.20
C ARG A 24 -9.52 5.43 14.04
N LYS A 25 -10.05 6.42 13.33
CA LYS A 25 -10.93 6.20 12.18
C LYS A 25 -10.16 5.56 11.02
N ALA A 26 -8.95 6.06 10.72
CA ALA A 26 -8.08 5.48 9.69
C ALA A 26 -7.59 4.06 10.04
N ALA A 27 -7.28 3.81 11.32
CA ALA A 27 -6.89 2.48 11.78
C ALA A 27 -8.06 1.47 11.68
N ARG A 28 -9.27 1.88 12.07
CA ARG A 28 -10.48 1.05 11.92
C ARG A 28 -10.79 0.75 10.46
N GLU A 29 -10.67 1.75 9.59
CA GLU A 29 -10.88 1.57 8.16
C GLU A 29 -9.90 0.57 7.56
N HIS A 30 -8.61 0.68 7.90
CA HIS A 30 -7.61 -0.29 7.48
C HIS A 30 -7.93 -1.71 7.99
N GLN A 31 -8.34 -1.85 9.26
CA GLN A 31 -8.76 -3.14 9.82
C GLN A 31 -9.97 -3.74 9.10
N ARG A 32 -10.93 -2.92 8.68
CA ARG A 32 -12.11 -3.40 7.95
C ARG A 32 -11.73 -3.94 6.57
N ARG A 33 -10.83 -3.26 5.85
CA ARG A 33 -10.36 -3.73 4.55
C ARG A 33 -9.56 -5.02 4.66
N VAL A 34 -8.51 -5.03 5.47
CA VAL A 34 -7.63 -6.20 5.65
C VAL A 34 -8.39 -7.42 6.21
N GLY A 35 -9.40 -7.19 7.05
CA GLY A 35 -10.21 -8.26 7.62
C GLY A 35 -11.35 -8.77 6.74
N SER A 36 -11.55 -8.19 5.55
CA SER A 36 -12.57 -8.68 4.61
C SER A 36 -12.09 -9.98 3.94
N PRO A 37 -12.95 -11.01 3.81
CA PRO A 37 -12.60 -12.22 3.07
C PRO A 37 -12.17 -11.89 1.64
N LEU A 38 -11.06 -12.47 1.18
CA LEU A 38 -10.57 -12.25 -0.18
C LEU A 38 -11.46 -12.99 -1.18
N SER A 39 -11.91 -12.29 -2.22
CA SER A 39 -12.62 -12.83 -3.38
C SER A 39 -11.88 -12.43 -4.64
N PHE A 40 -11.45 -13.43 -5.40
CA PHE A 40 -10.81 -13.24 -6.71
C PHE A 40 -11.80 -13.47 -7.86
N ASP A 41 -13.10 -13.24 -7.61
CA ASP A 41 -14.17 -13.47 -8.59
C ASP A 41 -14.33 -12.32 -9.59
N ASP A 42 -13.54 -11.25 -9.45
CA ASP A 42 -13.61 -10.05 -10.29
C ASP A 42 -13.03 -10.25 -11.70
N GLY A 43 -12.63 -11.47 -12.05
CA GLY A 43 -12.01 -11.81 -13.33
C GLY A 43 -10.48 -11.76 -13.33
N ILE A 44 -9.86 -11.66 -12.15
CA ILE A 44 -8.42 -11.82 -11.94
C ILE A 44 -8.24 -12.79 -10.78
N THR A 45 -7.61 -13.93 -11.05
CA THR A 45 -7.29 -14.94 -10.04
C THR A 45 -6.12 -14.49 -9.16
N GLU A 46 -5.96 -15.12 -7.99
CA GLU A 46 -4.81 -14.88 -7.10
C GLU A 46 -3.46 -15.09 -7.82
N GLN A 47 -3.37 -16.15 -8.64
CA GLN A 47 -2.16 -16.47 -9.40
C GLN A 47 -1.85 -15.39 -10.44
N GLU A 48 -2.88 -14.85 -11.10
CA GLU A 48 -2.71 -13.75 -12.05
C GLU A 48 -2.28 -12.47 -11.36
N PHE A 49 -2.89 -12.13 -10.21
CA PHE A 49 -2.46 -10.99 -9.40
C PHE A 49 -0.99 -11.14 -8.98
N ALA A 50 -0.60 -12.31 -8.47
CA ALA A 50 0.78 -12.58 -8.10
C ALA A 50 1.72 -12.41 -9.30
N HIS A 51 1.34 -12.94 -10.46
CA HIS A 51 2.12 -12.81 -11.69
C HIS A 51 2.27 -11.35 -12.14
N ILE A 52 1.21 -10.53 -12.05
CA ILE A 52 1.25 -9.09 -12.34
C ILE A 52 2.23 -8.40 -11.39
N ALA A 53 2.08 -8.63 -10.08
CA ALA A 53 2.89 -7.99 -9.05
C ALA A 53 4.37 -8.34 -9.19
N GLU A 54 4.70 -9.61 -9.42
CA GLU A 54 6.08 -10.03 -9.66
C GLU A 54 6.66 -9.44 -10.94
N THR A 55 5.88 -9.37 -12.02
CA THR A 55 6.35 -8.82 -13.30
C THR A 55 6.63 -7.33 -13.18
N ALA A 56 5.74 -6.59 -12.51
CA ALA A 56 5.95 -5.18 -12.19
C ALA A 56 7.21 -5.00 -11.31
N ALA A 57 7.40 -5.85 -10.29
CA ALA A 57 8.55 -5.78 -9.40
C ALA A 57 9.89 -6.07 -10.12
N ARG A 58 9.92 -7.06 -11.01
CA ARG A 58 11.11 -7.39 -11.84
C ARG A 58 11.53 -6.23 -12.75
N GLY A 59 10.59 -5.37 -13.14
CA GLY A 59 10.87 -4.18 -13.93
C GLY A 59 11.59 -3.05 -13.18
N LEU A 60 11.76 -3.15 -11.86
CA LEU A 60 12.29 -2.07 -11.01
C LEU A 60 13.71 -2.41 -10.47
N PRO A 61 14.79 -1.78 -10.97
CA PRO A 61 16.18 -2.18 -10.68
C PRO A 61 16.60 -2.14 -9.21
N ARG A 62 15.91 -1.38 -8.36
CA ARG A 62 16.24 -1.17 -6.95
C ARG A 62 15.40 -2.02 -5.99
N LEU A 63 14.50 -2.84 -6.54
CA LEU A 63 13.62 -3.69 -5.78
C LEU A 63 14.33 -5.03 -5.54
N GLU A 64 14.59 -5.32 -4.28
CA GLU A 64 15.48 -6.42 -3.88
C GLU A 64 14.73 -7.73 -3.65
N SER A 65 13.49 -7.62 -3.15
CA SER A 65 12.58 -8.75 -3.00
C SER A 65 11.13 -8.27 -3.01
N VAL A 66 10.25 -9.15 -3.47
CA VAL A 66 8.80 -9.00 -3.42
C VAL A 66 8.21 -10.22 -2.73
N HIS A 67 7.23 -9.99 -1.86
CA HIS A 67 6.44 -11.02 -1.20
C HIS A 67 4.96 -10.68 -1.40
N ILE A 68 4.21 -11.64 -1.93
CA ILE A 68 2.78 -11.49 -2.21
C ILE A 68 2.02 -12.35 -1.22
N ASP A 69 1.02 -11.74 -0.59
CA ASP A 69 0.12 -12.39 0.36
C ASP A 69 -1.31 -11.90 0.06
N GLY A 70 -2.11 -12.78 -0.54
CA GLY A 70 -3.43 -12.43 -1.07
C GLY A 70 -3.35 -11.27 -2.07
N MET A 71 -4.06 -10.17 -1.77
CA MET A 71 -4.07 -8.94 -2.59
C MET A 71 -3.04 -7.89 -2.12
N THR A 72 -2.07 -8.29 -1.29
CA THR A 72 -1.05 -7.39 -0.76
C THR A 72 0.33 -7.74 -1.31
N CYS A 73 1.07 -6.71 -1.70
CA CYS A 73 2.45 -6.79 -2.16
C CYS A 73 3.38 -6.08 -1.16
N ALA A 74 4.26 -6.83 -0.51
CA ALA A 74 5.32 -6.30 0.34
C ALA A 74 6.65 -6.34 -0.40
N VAL A 75 7.37 -5.22 -0.43
CA VAL A 75 8.63 -5.08 -1.16
C VAL A 75 9.73 -4.54 -0.28
N ARG A 76 10.96 -4.98 -0.55
CA ARG A 76 12.19 -4.42 0.00
C ARG A 76 12.89 -3.62 -1.09
N VAL A 77 13.17 -2.35 -0.82
CA VAL A 77 13.79 -1.43 -1.78
C VAL A 77 15.16 -1.01 -1.25
N ARG A 78 16.17 -1.05 -2.11
CA ARG A 78 17.53 -0.60 -1.80
C ARG A 78 17.69 0.89 -2.04
N SER A 79 18.40 1.59 -1.17
CA SER A 79 18.75 3.00 -1.36
C SER A 79 19.65 3.23 -2.57
N ASN A 80 19.67 4.45 -3.09
CA ASN A 80 20.54 4.83 -4.22
C ASN A 80 22.02 4.61 -3.89
N SER A 81 22.42 4.82 -2.64
CA SER A 81 23.78 4.57 -2.18
C SER A 81 24.09 3.08 -1.99
N GLY A 82 23.07 2.22 -1.98
CA GLY A 82 23.21 0.79 -1.67
C GLY A 82 23.45 0.48 -0.18
N LEU A 83 23.51 1.49 0.69
CA LEU A 83 23.91 1.34 2.09
C LEU A 83 22.75 0.98 3.02
N SER A 84 21.51 1.05 2.53
CA SER A 84 20.32 0.80 3.33
C SER A 84 19.22 0.18 2.48
N THR A 85 18.31 -0.51 3.16
CA THR A 85 17.08 -1.02 2.58
C THR A 85 15.92 -0.57 3.44
N TRP A 86 14.75 -0.42 2.82
CA TRP A 86 13.52 -0.15 3.53
C TRP A 86 12.39 -0.98 2.95
N THR A 87 11.31 -1.11 3.70
CA THR A 87 10.13 -1.84 3.29
C THR A 87 9.00 -0.92 2.85
N ALA A 88 8.24 -1.39 1.87
CA ALA A 88 6.96 -0.81 1.51
C ALA A 88 5.94 -1.92 1.31
N ARG A 89 4.67 -1.60 1.55
CA ARG A 89 3.53 -2.49 1.37
C ARG A 89 2.47 -1.77 0.56
N VAL A 90 2.04 -2.40 -0.52
CA VAL A 90 0.93 -1.97 -1.37
C VAL A 90 -0.20 -2.96 -1.18
N ASP A 91 -1.32 -2.49 -0.67
CA ASP A 91 -2.52 -3.27 -0.39
C ASP A 91 -3.58 -2.95 -1.46
N PHE A 92 -3.97 -3.95 -2.25
CA PHE A 92 -5.02 -3.84 -3.28
C PHE A 92 -6.37 -4.40 -2.83
N ASN A 93 -6.49 -4.81 -1.55
CA ASN A 93 -7.71 -5.35 -1.00
C ASN A 93 -8.75 -4.23 -0.81
N ASP A 94 -9.66 -4.10 -1.76
CA ASP A 94 -10.81 -3.21 -1.68
C ASP A 94 -12.02 -3.98 -1.17
N TYR A 95 -12.07 -4.17 0.16
CA TYR A 95 -13.19 -4.85 0.84
C TYR A 95 -13.45 -6.29 0.34
N GLY A 96 -12.37 -7.01 0.04
CA GLY A 96 -12.39 -8.38 -0.47
C GLY A 96 -12.26 -8.45 -1.98
N HIS A 97 -12.28 -7.32 -2.70
CA HIS A 97 -12.31 -7.28 -4.17
C HIS A 97 -11.05 -6.65 -4.75
N LEU A 98 -10.69 -7.11 -5.95
CA LEU A 98 -9.54 -6.60 -6.69
C LEU A 98 -9.98 -5.52 -7.69
N THR A 99 -10.30 -4.32 -7.22
CA THR A 99 -10.83 -3.22 -8.07
C THR A 99 -9.72 -2.37 -8.73
N GLY A 100 -8.48 -2.54 -8.28
CA GLY A 100 -7.34 -1.69 -8.64
C GLY A 100 -7.20 -0.45 -7.75
N ALA A 101 -8.10 -0.22 -6.79
CA ALA A 101 -7.80 0.69 -5.68
C ALA A 101 -6.62 0.14 -4.87
N TYR A 102 -5.79 1.03 -4.33
CA TYR A 102 -4.64 0.60 -3.52
C TYR A 102 -4.38 1.53 -2.34
N TRP A 103 -3.70 0.99 -1.34
CA TRP A 103 -3.18 1.71 -0.18
C TRP A 103 -1.70 1.42 0.00
N LEU A 104 -0.89 2.47 -0.11
CA LEU A 104 0.54 2.40 0.07
C LEU A 104 0.92 2.72 1.52
N LYS A 105 1.77 1.88 2.11
CA LYS A 105 2.54 2.16 3.33
C LYS A 105 4.01 2.00 3.01
N THR A 106 4.82 2.99 3.32
CA THR A 106 6.26 2.96 3.07
C THR A 106 7.00 3.51 4.29
N GLU A 107 8.16 2.93 4.59
CA GLU A 107 9.10 3.47 5.57
C GLU A 107 9.82 4.73 5.04
N ASN A 108 9.82 4.93 3.73
CA ASN A 108 10.44 6.07 3.06
C ASN A 108 9.43 6.75 2.14
N ALA A 109 8.85 7.86 2.61
CA ALA A 109 7.84 8.63 1.87
C ALA A 109 8.45 9.49 0.75
N ASP A 110 9.75 9.75 0.76
CA ASP A 110 10.45 10.53 -0.28
C ASP A 110 10.80 9.69 -1.51
N SER A 111 10.57 8.37 -1.44
CA SER A 111 10.84 7.48 -2.57
C SER A 111 9.61 7.28 -3.44
N ILE A 112 9.78 7.55 -4.74
CA ILE A 112 8.77 7.31 -5.78
C ILE A 112 8.61 5.82 -6.17
N ILE A 113 9.54 4.94 -5.78
CA ILE A 113 9.59 3.55 -6.25
C ILE A 113 8.34 2.76 -5.84
N PRO A 114 7.90 2.80 -4.56
CA PRO A 114 6.70 2.06 -4.15
C PRO A 114 5.42 2.56 -4.81
N GLU A 115 5.31 3.88 -5.04
CA GLU A 115 4.16 4.48 -5.72
C GLU A 115 4.13 4.06 -7.19
N HIS A 116 5.27 4.16 -7.89
CA HIS A 116 5.37 3.73 -9.28
C HIS A 116 5.05 2.23 -9.44
N LEU A 117 5.52 1.37 -8.53
CA LEU A 117 5.13 -0.04 -8.50
C LEU A 117 3.61 -0.20 -8.38
N ALA A 118 2.99 0.52 -7.46
CA ALA A 118 1.55 0.46 -7.23
C ALA A 118 0.75 0.89 -8.47
N GLU A 119 1.19 1.95 -9.15
CA GLU A 119 0.59 2.45 -10.38
C GLU A 119 0.68 1.44 -11.53
N VAL A 120 1.83 0.79 -11.71
CA VAL A 120 2.01 -0.25 -12.74
C VAL A 120 1.06 -1.42 -12.49
N ILE A 121 1.00 -1.92 -11.25
CA ILE A 121 0.09 -3.02 -10.89
C ILE A 121 -1.38 -2.59 -11.06
N GLN A 122 -1.73 -1.38 -10.64
CA GLN A 122 -3.08 -0.83 -10.81
C GLN A 122 -3.49 -0.76 -12.28
N ALA A 123 -2.60 -0.31 -13.16
CA ALA A 123 -2.87 -0.21 -14.59
C ALA A 123 -3.17 -1.58 -15.20
N GLU A 124 -2.38 -2.59 -14.86
CA GLU A 124 -2.59 -3.98 -15.30
C GLU A 124 -3.90 -4.58 -14.80
N ILE A 125 -4.22 -4.39 -13.51
CA ILE A 125 -5.50 -4.83 -12.93
C ILE A 125 -6.66 -4.20 -13.70
N ARG A 126 -6.67 -2.86 -13.83
CA ARG A 126 -7.75 -2.14 -14.52
C ARG A 126 -7.88 -2.54 -15.98
N GLY A 127 -6.75 -2.76 -16.67
CA GLY A 127 -6.73 -3.23 -18.05
C GLY A 127 -7.45 -4.57 -18.21
N ARG A 128 -7.12 -5.55 -17.36
CA ARG A 128 -7.74 -6.88 -17.39
C ARG A 128 -9.22 -6.85 -17.04
N LEU A 129 -9.62 -6.09 -16.02
CA LEU A 129 -11.02 -5.93 -15.63
C LEU A 129 -11.86 -5.25 -16.73
N ALA A 130 -11.26 -4.33 -17.51
CA ALA A 130 -11.94 -3.72 -18.64
C ALA A 130 -12.14 -4.74 -19.78
N SER A 131 -11.12 -5.55 -20.07
CA SER A 131 -11.20 -6.60 -21.09
C SER A 131 -12.21 -7.69 -20.75
N SER A 132 -12.25 -8.16 -19.48
CA SER A 132 -13.18 -9.21 -19.05
C SER A 132 -14.66 -8.79 -19.18
N ARG A 133 -14.96 -7.50 -18.97
CA ARG A 133 -16.32 -6.94 -19.12
C ARG A 133 -16.75 -6.73 -20.57
N SER A 134 -15.80 -6.65 -21.50
CA SER A 134 -16.09 -6.41 -22.92
C SER A 134 -16.38 -7.68 -23.73
N GLY A 135 -16.12 -8.86 -23.17
CA GLY A 135 -16.28 -10.16 -23.82
C GLY A 135 -17.44 -11.03 -23.32
N GLY A 136 -18.39 -10.45 -22.58
CA GLY A 136 -19.56 -11.13 -22.01
C GLY A 136 -20.87 -10.80 -22.74
#